data_AF-A0A4Q3W4Z0-F1
#
_entry.id   AF-A0A4Q3W4Z0-F1
#
_cell.length_a   1.000
_cell.length_b   1.000
_cell.length_c   1.000
_cell.angle_alpha   90.00
_cell.angle_beta   90.00
_cell.angle_gamma   90.00
#
_symmetry.space_group_name_H-M   'P 1'
#
loop_
_entity.id
_entity.type
_entity.pdbx_description
1 polymer ?
#
loop_
_entity_poly.entity_id
_entity_poly.type
_entity_poly.pdbx_seq_one_letter_code
_entity_poly.pdbx_strand_id
1 'polypeptide(L)'
;MSHISTGCIKPFFPNAKVIRFHNGDRAYEYLSVNLQRFVGPDLIITDINHLGIAGHKFVQAVRILESEYGYPRPIPIIILSFASSGHQNLKQPGMASAVLEKCADISEIVEAMECALYDRMEIGG
;
A
#
# COMPACT_ATOMS: atom_id res chain seq x y z
N MET A 1 34.04 -6.07 -1.77
CA MET A 1 32.84 -5.61 -1.06
C MET A 1 31.76 -5.42 -2.11
N SER A 2 30.76 -6.29 -2.11
CA SER A 2 29.65 -6.24 -3.06
C SER A 2 28.84 -4.96 -2.83
N HIS A 3 28.56 -4.23 -3.90
CA HIS A 3 27.57 -3.16 -3.91
C HIS A 3 26.20 -3.77 -3.58
N ILE A 4 25.84 -3.80 -2.30
CA ILE A 4 24.46 -3.98 -1.89
C ILE A 4 23.77 -2.69 -2.36
N SER A 5 22.92 -2.82 -3.37
CA SER A 5 22.07 -1.73 -3.86
C SER A 5 21.15 -1.29 -2.73
N THR A 6 21.57 -0.26 -2.00
CA THR A 6 20.71 0.52 -1.10
C THR A 6 19.50 0.97 -1.92
N GLY A 7 18.35 0.33 -1.72
CA GLY A 7 17.12 0.59 -2.50
C GLY A 7 16.46 -0.60 -3.18
N CYS A 8 16.93 -1.83 -2.99
CA CYS A 8 16.23 -3.02 -3.48
C CYS A 8 15.39 -3.70 -2.39
N ILE A 9 14.13 -3.97 -2.72
CA ILE A 9 13.22 -4.85 -1.95
C ILE A 9 13.67 -6.30 -2.16
N LYS A 10 13.75 -7.11 -1.10
CA LYS A 10 14.29 -8.48 -1.12
C LYS A 10 13.29 -9.52 -0.59
N PRO A 11 12.97 -10.59 -1.35
CA PRO A 11 13.49 -10.90 -2.67
C PRO A 11 13.14 -9.82 -3.71
N PHE A 12 14.07 -9.62 -4.64
CA PHE A 12 13.87 -8.70 -5.76
C PHE A 12 12.67 -9.19 -6.58
N PHE A 13 11.78 -8.27 -6.95
CA PHE A 13 10.60 -8.54 -7.77
C PHE A 13 10.84 -8.12 -9.23
N PRO A 14 11.62 -8.88 -10.04
CA PRO A 14 11.95 -8.49 -11.41
C PRO A 14 10.73 -8.36 -12.32
N ASN A 15 9.64 -9.05 -11.96
CA ASN A 15 8.39 -9.09 -12.73
C ASN A 15 7.29 -8.21 -12.11
N ALA A 16 7.64 -7.30 -11.18
CA ALA A 16 6.67 -6.39 -10.58
C ALA A 16 5.99 -5.53 -11.65
N LYS A 17 4.66 -5.59 -11.71
CA LYS A 17 3.86 -4.71 -12.56
C LYS A 17 3.45 -3.47 -11.78
N VAL A 18 3.99 -2.32 -12.15
CA VAL A 18 3.61 -1.03 -11.54
C VAL A 18 2.47 -0.41 -12.35
N ILE A 19 1.35 -0.15 -11.68
CA ILE A 19 0.20 0.57 -12.24
C ILE A 19 0.11 1.90 -11.50
N ARG A 20 0.05 3.01 -12.25
CA ARG A 20 0.08 4.36 -11.68
C ARG A 20 -1.21 5.11 -11.99
N PHE A 21 -1.72 5.80 -10.98
CA PHE A 21 -2.86 6.68 -11.08
C PHE A 21 -2.50 8.04 -10.48
N HIS A 22 -2.97 9.12 -11.10
CA HIS A 22 -2.79 10.49 -10.60
C HIS A 22 -4.05 11.07 -9.95
N ASN A 23 -5.12 10.26 -9.89
CA ASN A 23 -6.41 10.62 -9.35
C ASN A 23 -6.98 9.42 -8.59
N GLY A 24 -7.46 9.66 -7.38
CA GLY A 24 -7.93 8.62 -6.46
C GLY A 24 -9.19 7.91 -6.96
N ASP A 25 -10.07 8.61 -7.67
CA ASP A 25 -11.33 8.03 -8.18
C ASP A 25 -11.03 6.96 -9.23
N ARG A 26 -10.07 7.24 -10.13
CA ARG A 26 -9.60 6.25 -11.12
C ARG A 26 -8.94 5.04 -10.47
N ALA A 27 -8.15 5.26 -9.42
CA ALA A 27 -7.54 4.17 -8.66
C ALA A 27 -8.63 3.32 -7.98
N TYR A 28 -9.66 3.97 -7.43
CA TYR A 28 -10.78 3.30 -6.77
C TYR A 28 -11.62 2.48 -7.78
N GLU A 29 -11.97 3.06 -8.93
CA GLU A 29 -12.66 2.37 -10.01
C GLU A 29 -11.87 1.16 -10.52
N TYR A 30 -10.55 1.29 -10.66
CA TYR A 30 -9.69 0.17 -11.00
C TYR A 30 -9.78 -0.93 -9.93
N LEU A 31 -9.67 -0.56 -8.65
CA LEU A 31 -9.71 -1.53 -7.56
C LEU A 31 -11.07 -2.21 -7.43
N SER A 32 -12.19 -1.49 -7.52
CA SER A 32 -13.52 -2.10 -7.39
C SER A 32 -13.74 -3.22 -8.40
N VAL A 33 -13.37 -3.01 -9.67
CA VAL A 33 -13.47 -4.01 -10.73
C VAL A 33 -12.54 -5.20 -10.49
N ASN A 34 -11.30 -4.96 -10.05
CA ASN A 34 -10.30 -6.01 -9.90
C ASN A 34 -10.49 -6.83 -8.62
N LEU A 35 -10.87 -6.20 -7.51
CA LEU A 35 -11.15 -6.89 -6.24
C LEU A 35 -12.40 -7.76 -6.33
N GLN A 36 -13.43 -7.31 -7.06
CA GLN A 36 -14.61 -8.14 -7.34
C GLN A 36 -14.25 -9.46 -8.05
N ARG A 37 -13.14 -9.47 -8.80
CA ARG A 37 -12.64 -10.64 -9.53
C ARG A 37 -11.57 -11.42 -8.76
N PHE A 38 -11.26 -11.03 -7.53
CA PHE A 38 -10.15 -11.57 -6.74
C PHE A 38 -8.77 -11.42 -7.42
N VAL A 39 -8.58 -10.34 -8.19
CA VAL A 39 -7.32 -10.00 -8.87
C VAL A 39 -6.78 -8.65 -8.37
N GLY A 40 -6.73 -8.49 -7.05
CA GLY A 40 -6.17 -7.29 -6.40
C GLY A 40 -4.65 -7.18 -6.52
N PRO A 41 -4.09 -5.97 -6.29
CA PRO A 41 -2.65 -5.80 -6.19
C PRO A 41 -2.09 -6.42 -4.90
N ASP A 42 -0.81 -6.79 -4.93
CA ASP A 42 -0.10 -7.28 -3.74
C ASP A 42 0.26 -6.16 -2.75
N LEU A 43 0.35 -4.92 -3.23
CA LEU A 43 0.67 -3.73 -2.44
C LEU A 43 0.07 -2.48 -3.09
N ILE A 44 -0.43 -1.59 -2.25
CA ILE A 44 -0.84 -0.24 -2.65
C ILE A 44 0.08 0.77 -1.97
N ILE A 45 0.61 1.71 -2.76
CA ILE A 45 1.29 2.91 -2.25
C ILE A 45 0.44 4.10 -2.67
N THR A 46 0.02 4.91 -1.72
CA THR A 46 -0.82 6.09 -2.00
C THR A 46 -0.32 7.33 -1.30
N ASP A 47 -0.50 8.48 -1.96
CA ASP A 47 -0.33 9.79 -1.33
C ASP A 47 -1.55 10.10 -0.46
N ILE A 48 -1.37 10.85 0.62
CA ILE A 48 -2.52 11.37 1.37
C ILE A 48 -3.27 12.44 0.58
N ASN A 49 -2.55 13.20 -0.24
CA ASN A 49 -3.04 14.33 -1.01
C ASN A 49 -2.97 14.02 -2.51
N HIS A 50 -4.09 13.62 -3.10
CA HIS A 50 -4.25 13.52 -4.55
C HIS A 50 -5.63 14.03 -4.96
N LEU A 51 -5.79 14.35 -6.25
CA LEU A 51 -7.09 14.75 -6.81
C LEU A 51 -8.11 13.61 -6.73
N GLY A 52 -9.39 13.96 -6.64
CA GLY A 52 -10.49 13.00 -6.45
C GLY A 52 -10.72 12.67 -4.97
N ILE A 53 -11.08 11.43 -4.67
CA ILE A 53 -11.08 10.90 -3.30
C ILE A 53 -9.71 11.13 -2.66
N ALA A 54 -9.64 11.63 -1.43
CA ALA A 54 -8.38 11.84 -0.73
C ALA A 54 -7.81 10.53 -0.16
N GLY A 55 -6.50 10.43 0.03
CA GLY A 55 -5.84 9.17 0.41
C GLY A 55 -6.40 8.50 1.67
N HIS A 56 -6.76 9.28 2.71
CA HIS A 56 -7.37 8.74 3.92
C HIS A 56 -8.76 8.12 3.68
N LYS A 57 -9.57 8.74 2.80
CA LYS A 57 -10.88 8.20 2.39
C LYS A 57 -10.71 7.02 1.43
N PHE A 58 -9.71 7.08 0.56
CA PHE A 58 -9.37 6.01 -0.36
C PHE A 58 -9.04 4.72 0.41
N VAL A 59 -8.22 4.80 1.45
CA VAL A 59 -7.92 3.64 2.32
C VAL A 59 -9.18 3.05 2.92
N GLN A 60 -10.07 3.89 3.47
CA GLN A 60 -11.36 3.43 4.02
C GLN A 60 -12.21 2.75 2.95
N ALA A 61 -12.28 3.33 1.75
CA ALA A 61 -13.05 2.80 0.64
C ALA A 61 -12.50 1.43 0.17
N VAL A 62 -11.18 1.25 0.15
CA VAL A 62 -10.55 -0.06 -0.13
C VAL A 62 -10.94 -1.09 0.93
N ARG A 63 -10.92 -0.73 2.22
CA ARG A 63 -11.35 -1.66 3.29
C ARG A 63 -12.81 -2.06 3.18
N ILE A 64 -13.67 -1.13 2.77
CA ILE A 64 -15.08 -1.43 2.51
C ILE A 64 -15.22 -2.42 1.34
N LEU A 65 -14.52 -2.18 0.22
CA LEU A 65 -14.54 -3.10 -0.93
C LEU A 65 -14.03 -4.50 -0.56
N GLU A 66 -12.96 -4.59 0.21
CA GLU A 66 -12.41 -5.87 0.67
C GLU A 66 -13.42 -6.64 1.54
N SER A 67 -14.09 -5.94 2.45
CA SER A 67 -15.14 -6.54 3.27
C SER A 67 -16.36 -6.96 2.45
N GLU A 68 -16.79 -6.14 1.49
CA GLU A 68 -17.95 -6.40 0.63
C GLU A 68 -17.73 -7.63 -0.26
N TYR A 69 -16.53 -7.77 -0.82
CA TYR A 69 -16.18 -8.90 -1.70
C TYR A 69 -15.61 -10.11 -0.95
N GLY A 70 -15.54 -10.06 0.38
CA GLY A 70 -15.04 -11.18 1.20
C GLY A 70 -13.58 -11.49 0.96
N TYR A 71 -12.75 -10.46 0.75
CA TYR A 71 -11.30 -10.64 0.56
C TYR A 71 -10.69 -11.24 1.84
N PRO A 72 -9.96 -12.36 1.75
CA PRO A 72 -9.57 -13.14 2.92
C PRO A 72 -8.56 -12.42 3.83
N ARG A 73 -7.78 -11.48 3.28
CA ARG A 73 -6.83 -10.66 4.01
C ARG A 73 -6.83 -9.25 3.42
N PRO A 74 -6.78 -8.18 4.24
CA PRO A 74 -6.72 -6.81 3.73
C PRO A 74 -5.45 -6.61 2.90
N ILE A 75 -5.47 -5.96 1.75
CA ILE A 75 -4.28 -5.63 0.95
C ILE A 75 -3.35 -4.70 1.75
N PRO A 76 -2.01 -4.87 1.72
CA PRO A 76 -1.11 -3.95 2.38
C PRO A 76 -1.19 -2.57 1.72
N ILE A 77 -1.27 -1.52 2.55
CA ILE A 77 -1.32 -0.13 2.07
C ILE A 77 -0.24 0.68 2.77
N ILE A 78 0.65 1.29 1.99
CA ILE A 78 1.63 2.28 2.46
C ILE A 78 1.15 3.67 2.06
N ILE A 79 1.16 4.59 3.02
CA ILE A 79 0.69 5.95 2.80
C ILE A 79 1.88 6.90 2.88
N LEU A 80 2.01 7.79 1.91
CA LEU A 80 3.02 8.86 1.88
C LEU A 80 2.36 10.19 2.22
N SER A 81 2.85 10.89 3.24
CA SER A 81 2.31 12.19 3.69
C SER A 81 3.43 13.20 3.95
N PHE A 82 3.14 14.50 3.89
CA PHE A 82 4.04 15.54 4.43
C PHE A 82 3.92 15.72 5.94
N ALA A 83 2.86 15.18 6.57
CA ALA A 83 2.61 15.27 8.00
C ALA A 83 2.02 13.94 8.50
N SER A 84 2.88 13.00 8.90
CA SER A 84 2.47 11.65 9.30
C SER A 84 1.66 11.63 10.61
N SER A 85 1.80 12.64 11.46
CA SER A 85 1.13 12.78 12.75
C SER A 85 -0.35 13.15 12.66
N GLY A 86 -0.78 13.79 11.56
CA GLY A 86 -2.16 14.25 11.36
C GLY A 86 -3.18 13.15 11.06
N HIS A 87 -2.73 11.90 10.91
CA HIS A 87 -3.55 10.80 10.38
C HIS A 87 -3.49 9.55 11.28
N GLN A 88 -3.64 9.74 12.59
CA GLN A 88 -3.55 8.64 13.57
C GLN A 88 -4.56 7.51 13.30
N ASN A 89 -5.73 7.84 12.75
CA ASN A 89 -6.73 6.85 12.35
C ASN A 89 -6.23 5.87 11.30
N LEU A 90 -5.26 6.27 10.45
CA LEU A 90 -4.69 5.39 9.43
C LEU A 90 -3.62 4.45 9.99
N LYS A 91 -3.09 4.74 11.18
CA LYS A 91 -2.11 3.89 11.89
C LYS A 91 -2.76 2.77 12.70
N GLN A 92 -4.10 2.68 12.71
CA GLN A 92 -4.81 1.63 13.41
C GLN A 92 -4.64 0.27 12.69
N PRO A 93 -4.61 -0.86 13.42
CA PRO A 93 -4.53 -2.18 12.82
C PRO A 93 -5.60 -2.39 11.75
N GLY A 94 -5.20 -2.91 10.58
CA GLY A 94 -6.10 -3.16 9.46
C GLY A 94 -6.35 -1.95 8.56
N MET A 95 -5.89 -0.74 8.89
CA MET A 95 -6.05 0.44 8.02
C MET A 95 -4.89 0.59 7.03
N ALA A 96 -3.71 0.98 7.50
CA ALA A 96 -2.49 1.03 6.70
C ALA A 96 -1.42 0.14 7.33
N SER A 97 -0.57 -0.43 6.48
CA SER A 97 0.63 -1.15 6.90
C SER A 97 1.71 -0.18 7.39
N ALA A 98 1.83 0.98 6.73
CA ALA A 98 2.74 2.04 7.14
C ALA A 98 2.22 3.42 6.72
N VAL A 99 2.59 4.45 7.49
CA VAL A 99 2.39 5.86 7.13
C VAL A 99 3.74 6.54 7.23
N LEU A 100 4.33 6.82 6.07
CA LEU A 100 5.67 7.39 5.93
C LEU A 100 5.60 8.87 5.57
N GLU A 101 6.65 9.60 5.94
CA GLU A 101 6.83 10.96 5.46
C GLU A 101 7.42 10.96 4.05
N LYS A 102 7.05 11.94 3.22
CA LYS A 102 7.56 12.02 1.83
C LYS A 102 9.06 12.32 1.76
N CYS A 103 9.63 12.83 2.84
CA CYS A 103 11.07 13.00 2.99
C CYS A 103 11.77 11.75 3.54
N ALA A 104 11.05 10.63 3.71
CA ALA A 104 11.63 9.37 4.13
C ALA A 104 12.72 8.91 3.16
N ASP A 105 13.76 8.32 3.72
CA ASP A 105 14.84 7.75 2.93
C ASP A 105 14.36 6.54 2.14
N ILE A 106 15.03 6.27 1.02
CA ILE A 106 14.72 5.10 0.18
C ILE A 106 14.78 3.80 1.01
N SER A 107 15.68 3.71 1.98
CA SER A 107 15.76 2.56 2.89
C SER A 107 14.50 2.37 3.72
N GLU A 108 13.90 3.44 4.22
CA GLU A 108 12.67 3.38 5.03
C GLU A 108 11.47 2.95 4.17
N ILE A 109 11.40 3.43 2.93
CA ILE A 109 10.37 3.00 1.98
C ILE A 109 10.52 1.52 1.68
N VAL A 110 11.75 1.06 1.41
CA VAL A 110 12.04 -0.36 1.15
C VAL A 110 11.68 -1.21 2.36
N GLU A 111 12.13 -0.85 3.56
CA GLU A 111 11.82 -1.59 4.79
C GLU A 111 10.31 -1.70 5.02
N ALA A 112 9.56 -0.61 4.85
CA ALA A 112 8.10 -0.62 4.97
C ALA A 112 7.43 -1.55 3.93
N MET A 113 7.96 -1.58 2.70
CA MET A 113 7.47 -2.51 1.67
C MET A 113 7.79 -3.95 2.02
N GLU A 114 8.99 -4.23 2.51
CA GLU A 114 9.42 -5.57 2.93
C GLU A 114 8.55 -6.09 4.08
N CYS A 115 8.37 -5.33 5.15
CA CYS A 115 7.48 -5.72 6.26
C CYS A 115 6.04 -5.93 5.79
N ALA A 116 5.51 -5.02 4.96
CA ALA A 116 4.14 -5.11 4.47
C ALA A 116 3.88 -6.36 3.61
N LEU A 117 4.87 -6.79 2.82
CA LEU A 117 4.78 -7.92 1.90
C LEU A 117 5.15 -9.26 2.56
N TYR A 118 6.17 -9.29 3.43
CA TYR A 118 6.77 -10.54 3.93
C TYR A 118 6.33 -10.98 5.31
N ASP A 119 5.95 -10.06 6.21
CA ASP A 119 5.37 -10.45 7.51
C ASP A 119 4.08 -11.27 7.34
N ARG A 120 3.51 -11.25 6.13
CA ARG A 120 2.34 -12.03 5.72
C ARG A 120 2.67 -13.44 5.25
N MET A 121 3.92 -13.72 4.88
CA MET A 121 4.37 -15.03 4.39
C MET A 121 4.69 -16.00 5.53
N GLU A 122 4.97 -15.52 6.74
CA GLU A 122 5.32 -16.38 7.88
C GLU A 122 4.12 -17.08 8.55
N ILE A 123 2.88 -16.70 8.22
CA ILE A 123 1.66 -17.28 8.82
C ILE A 123 1.11 -18.45 7.97
N GLY A 124 1.99 -19.18 7.30
CA GLY A 124 1.66 -20.27 6.37
C GLY A 124 2.50 -21.53 6.54
N GLY A 125 3.08 -21.74 7.73
CA GLY A 125 3.78 -22.97 8.14
C GLY A 125 2.90 -23.89 8.97
#